data_AF-A0A438G0T9-F1
#
_entry.id   AF-A0A438G0T9-F1
#
_cell.length_a   1.000
_cell.length_b   1.000
_cell.length_c   1.000
_cell.angle_alpha   90.00
_cell.angle_beta   90.00
_cell.angle_gamma   90.00
#
_symmetry.space_group_name_H-M   'P 1'
#
loop_
_entity.id
_entity.type
_entity.pdbx_description
1 polymer ?
#
loop_
_entity_poly.entity_id
_entity_poly.type
_entity_poly.pdbx_seq_one_letter_code
_entity_poly.pdbx_strand_id
1 'polypeptide(L)'
;MARGVLILNSAGNSGPGAYSVGSIAPWMVSVAASTIDRRFINKVVLGNGKTLVGASISSFTSNGTKVPLIHGKDATSTCDDNTAKTSRLQQGGFLLQFHQVRPDLTAPGVHILAAYSPVASPSGEAADKSFHPDWSPSVIQSALMTTAWPLNPTTNPDGVLAYGSGHVDPIKATDPGLVYEALKDDYITMLCSMGYGEHKLRLISRDNSTCPKNSKGFPKDLNYPSMTVKVVPKEPFKVLQERLQILGVKIVFM
;
A
#
# COMPACT_ATOMS: atom_id res chain seq x y z
N MET A 1 -15.06 -7.86 3.14
CA MET A 1 -15.35 -9.13 2.42
C MET A 1 -16.73 -9.72 2.68
N ALA A 2 -17.09 -10.17 3.89
CA ALA A 2 -18.31 -10.97 4.13
C ALA A 2 -19.65 -10.33 3.70
N ARG A 3 -19.69 -9.00 3.49
CA ARG A 3 -20.84 -8.25 2.98
C ARG A 3 -20.61 -7.62 1.59
N GLY A 4 -19.62 -8.10 0.83
CA GLY A 4 -19.35 -7.60 -0.53
C GLY A 4 -18.79 -6.17 -0.60
N VAL A 5 -18.21 -5.67 0.50
CA VAL A 5 -17.57 -4.35 0.57
C VAL A 5 -16.05 -4.49 0.64
N LEU A 6 -15.35 -3.81 -0.28
CA LEU A 6 -13.90 -3.63 -0.29
C LEU A 6 -13.50 -2.49 0.65
N ILE A 7 -12.39 -2.64 1.36
CA ILE A 7 -11.86 -1.60 2.24
C ILE A 7 -10.48 -1.23 1.72
N LEU A 8 -10.30 0.04 1.36
CA LEU A 8 -9.01 0.64 1.05
C LEU A 8 -8.47 1.30 2.31
N ASN A 9 -7.21 1.04 2.65
CA ASN A 9 -6.58 1.59 3.83
C ASN A 9 -5.13 2.03 3.51
N SER A 10 -4.71 3.15 4.08
CA SER A 10 -3.34 3.63 3.91
C SER A 10 -2.35 2.66 4.58
N ALA A 11 -1.20 2.42 3.95
CA ALA A 11 -0.12 1.63 4.55
C ALA A 11 0.42 2.26 5.85
N GLY A 12 0.34 3.58 5.99
CA GLY A 12 0.86 4.36 7.10
C GLY A 12 2.08 5.21 6.71
N ASN A 13 2.47 6.16 7.57
CA ASN A 13 3.51 7.16 7.28
C ASN A 13 4.78 7.00 8.14
N SER A 14 5.01 5.81 8.70
CA SER A 14 6.06 5.54 9.70
C SER A 14 7.33 4.88 9.15
N GLY A 15 7.49 4.81 7.81
CA GLY A 15 8.66 4.19 7.18
C GLY A 15 9.99 4.96 7.37
N PRO A 16 11.03 4.74 6.54
CA PRO A 16 11.15 3.69 5.54
C PRO A 16 11.60 2.36 6.15
N GLY A 17 11.77 2.31 7.48
CA GLY A 17 12.17 1.09 8.18
C GLY A 17 11.22 -0.06 7.85
N ALA A 18 11.78 -1.26 7.72
CA ALA A 18 10.99 -2.48 7.64
C ALA A 18 10.05 -2.57 8.87
N TYR A 19 8.91 -3.21 8.67
CA TYR A 19 7.85 -3.42 9.67
C TYR A 19 7.07 -2.17 10.10
N SER A 20 7.03 -1.13 9.25
CA SER A 20 6.34 0.13 9.55
C SER A 20 4.91 0.24 9.01
N VAL A 21 4.44 -0.73 8.23
CA VAL A 21 3.07 -0.76 7.69
C VAL A 21 2.07 -1.09 8.80
N GLY A 22 1.05 -0.26 8.97
CA GLY A 22 -0.07 -0.49 9.90
C GLY A 22 -1.25 -1.25 9.28
N SER A 23 -1.41 -1.19 7.96
CA SER A 23 -2.48 -1.88 7.23
C SER A 23 -2.05 -3.28 6.78
N ILE A 24 -2.41 -4.28 7.58
CA ILE A 24 -1.85 -5.63 7.50
C ILE A 24 -2.87 -6.74 7.24
N ALA A 25 -4.17 -6.43 7.27
CA ALA A 25 -5.19 -7.47 7.21
C ALA A 25 -5.43 -7.97 5.75
N PRO A 26 -5.40 -9.29 5.49
CA PRO A 26 -5.60 -9.92 4.17
C PRO A 26 -6.83 -9.46 3.39
N TRP A 27 -7.88 -9.02 4.06
CA TRP A 27 -9.15 -8.58 3.46
C TRP A 27 -9.25 -7.06 3.26
N MET A 28 -8.18 -6.31 3.49
CA MET A 28 -8.05 -4.88 3.17
C MET A 28 -7.00 -4.69 2.09
N VAL A 29 -7.19 -3.67 1.24
CA VAL A 29 -6.17 -3.20 0.30
C VAL A 29 -5.31 -2.16 1.00
N SER A 30 -4.03 -2.46 1.16
CA SER A 30 -3.02 -1.58 1.74
C SER A 30 -2.34 -0.77 0.64
N VAL A 31 -2.49 0.55 0.69
CA VAL A 31 -2.04 1.46 -0.37
C VAL A 31 -0.81 2.24 0.08
N ALA A 32 0.28 2.11 -0.67
CA ALA A 32 1.48 2.95 -0.56
C ALA A 32 1.32 4.27 -1.33
N ALA A 33 2.07 5.28 -0.91
CA ALA A 33 2.12 6.58 -1.56
C ALA A 33 3.29 6.68 -2.55
N SER A 34 3.01 7.17 -3.76
CA SER A 34 3.99 7.56 -4.76
C SER A 34 3.85 9.02 -5.16
N THR A 35 4.93 9.55 -5.72
CA THR A 35 4.94 10.87 -6.34
C THR A 35 4.30 10.84 -7.73
N ILE A 36 3.78 11.99 -8.15
CA ILE A 36 3.36 12.24 -9.53
C ILE A 36 4.38 13.17 -10.21
N ASP A 37 4.24 13.35 -11.52
CA ASP A 37 5.02 14.29 -12.32
C ASP A 37 4.95 15.74 -11.80
N ARG A 38 3.85 16.11 -11.14
CA ARG A 38 3.67 17.42 -10.52
C ARG A 38 4.56 17.63 -9.30
N ARG A 39 5.32 18.73 -9.30
CA ARG A 39 6.13 19.19 -8.16
C ARG A 39 5.81 20.65 -7.82
N PHE A 40 5.67 20.95 -6.53
CA PHE A 40 5.58 22.33 -6.06
C PHE A 40 6.97 22.93 -5.96
N ILE A 41 7.26 23.91 -6.80
CA ILE A 41 8.58 24.54 -6.92
C ILE A 41 8.46 26.00 -6.49
N ASN A 42 9.27 26.40 -5.52
CA ASN A 42 9.44 27.78 -5.11
C ASN A 42 10.87 28.24 -5.37
N LYS A 43 11.00 29.45 -5.89
CA LYS A 43 12.29 30.07 -6.22
C LYS A 43 12.59 31.15 -5.19
N VAL A 44 13.82 31.14 -4.66
CA VAL A 44 14.33 32.16 -3.75
C VAL A 44 15.48 32.88 -4.44
N VAL A 45 15.35 34.17 -4.64
CA VAL A 45 16.42 35.01 -5.19
C VAL A 45 17.15 35.68 -4.02
N LEU A 46 18.43 35.33 -3.86
CA LEU A 46 19.28 35.91 -2.82
C LEU A 46 19.73 37.34 -3.21
N GLY A 47 20.15 38.12 -2.21
CA GLY A 47 20.63 39.49 -2.43
C GLY A 47 21.83 39.61 -3.38
N ASN A 48 22.59 38.52 -3.57
CA ASN A 48 23.69 38.41 -4.52
C ASN A 48 23.27 38.01 -5.95
N GLY A 49 21.97 37.94 -6.24
CA GLY A 49 21.41 37.55 -7.55
C GLY A 49 21.34 36.04 -7.78
N LYS A 50 21.87 35.20 -6.89
CA LYS A 50 21.77 33.74 -7.01
C LYS A 50 20.33 33.29 -6.75
N THR A 51 19.79 32.49 -7.67
CA THR A 51 18.47 31.87 -7.50
C THR A 51 18.61 30.44 -6.98
N LEU A 52 17.93 30.13 -5.88
CA LEU A 52 17.78 28.80 -5.33
C LEU A 52 16.40 28.26 -5.70
N VAL A 53 16.35 27.00 -6.11
CA VAL A 53 15.11 26.30 -6.43
C VAL A 53 14.85 25.28 -5.32
N GLY A 54 13.79 25.50 -4.56
CA GLY A 54 13.37 24.64 -3.45
C GLY A 54 11.98 24.05 -3.68
N ALA A 55 11.65 23.01 -2.92
CA ALA A 55 10.31 22.45 -2.88
C ALA A 55 9.55 23.03 -1.67
N SER A 56 8.49 23.80 -1.92
CA SER A 56 7.56 24.24 -0.87
C SER A 56 6.21 24.64 -1.44
N ILE A 57 5.19 24.62 -0.60
CA ILE A 57 3.86 25.16 -0.88
C ILE A 57 3.76 26.50 -0.15
N SER A 58 3.67 27.60 -0.89
CA SER A 58 3.44 28.93 -0.32
C SER A 58 2.08 29.43 -0.78
N SER A 59 1.21 29.76 0.15
CA SER A 59 -0.06 30.45 -0.13
C SER A 59 0.12 31.96 -0.28
N PHE A 60 1.29 32.50 0.08
CA PHE A 60 1.57 33.92 0.05
C PHE A 60 2.15 34.33 -1.31
N THR A 61 1.55 35.35 -1.89
CA THR A 61 2.10 36.08 -3.03
C THR A 61 3.21 37.01 -2.53
N SER A 62 4.46 36.62 -2.74
CA SER A 62 5.59 37.51 -2.52
C SER A 62 5.62 38.56 -3.62
N ASN A 63 5.34 39.82 -3.30
CA ASN A 63 5.45 40.95 -4.23
C ASN A 63 6.92 41.36 -4.51
N GLY A 64 7.90 40.47 -4.29
CA GLY A 64 9.31 40.75 -4.46
C GLY A 64 9.93 41.56 -3.32
N THR A 65 9.26 41.65 -2.16
CA THR A 65 9.76 42.38 -0.99
C THR A 65 11.04 41.72 -0.48
N LYS A 66 12.15 42.46 -0.52
CA LYS A 66 13.42 42.01 0.04
C LYS A 66 13.34 42.02 1.55
N VAL A 67 13.65 40.88 2.17
CA VAL A 67 13.71 40.72 3.62
C VAL A 67 15.13 40.35 4.04
N PRO A 68 15.60 40.82 5.22
CA PRO A 68 16.90 40.41 5.73
C PRO A 68 16.90 38.90 6.05
N LEU A 69 17.99 38.22 5.67
CA LEU A 69 18.22 36.81 5.95
C LEU A 69 19.26 36.68 7.08
N ILE A 70 18.93 35.95 8.14
CA ILE A 70 19.84 35.64 9.26
C ILE A 70 20.00 34.12 9.37
N HIS A 71 21.18 33.66 9.77
CA HIS A 71 21.42 32.24 10.01
C HIS A 71 20.84 31.83 11.38
N GLY A 72 20.15 30.70 11.46
CA GLY A 72 19.46 30.26 12.69
C GLY A 72 20.38 30.18 13.91
N LYS A 73 21.60 29.66 13.74
CA LYS A 73 22.64 29.61 14.79
C LYS A 73 23.01 30.99 15.38
N ASP A 74 22.87 32.05 14.59
CA ASP A 74 23.19 33.43 15.00
C ASP A 74 21.97 34.10 15.67
N ALA A 75 20.77 33.52 15.50
CA ALA A 75 19.51 34.00 16.07
C ALA A 75 19.14 33.25 17.36
N THR A 76 19.52 31.97 17.51
CA THR A 76 19.26 31.17 18.72
C THR A 76 20.23 29.99 18.84
N SER A 77 20.56 29.62 20.08
CA SER A 77 21.42 28.48 20.42
C SER A 77 20.68 27.13 20.51
N THR A 78 19.36 27.13 20.36
CA THR A 78 18.49 25.95 20.55
C THR A 78 18.05 25.26 19.26
N CYS A 79 18.43 25.77 18.09
CA CYS A 79 18.13 25.09 16.83
C CYS A 79 19.14 23.98 16.56
N ASP A 80 18.76 22.73 16.84
CA ASP A 80 19.53 21.55 16.42
C ASP A 80 19.31 21.27 14.92
N ASP A 81 20.41 21.17 14.17
CA ASP A 81 20.44 20.97 12.70
C ASP A 81 19.69 19.70 12.27
N ASN A 82 19.50 18.73 13.18
CA ASN A 82 18.79 17.49 12.91
C ASN A 82 17.28 17.67 12.80
N THR A 83 16.72 18.70 13.43
CA THR A 83 15.25 18.94 13.48
C THR A 83 14.72 19.43 12.12
N ALA A 84 15.54 20.16 11.35
CA ALA A 84 15.13 20.80 10.10
C ALA A 84 15.10 19.89 8.86
N LYS A 85 15.62 18.66 8.94
CA LYS A 85 15.77 17.75 7.78
C LYS A 85 14.63 16.75 7.58
N THR A 86 13.53 16.85 8.33
CA THR A 86 12.46 15.84 8.31
C THR A 86 11.40 16.11 7.23
N SER A 87 11.75 15.94 5.96
CA SER A 87 10.76 15.65 4.91
C SER A 87 10.61 14.13 4.77
N ARG A 88 9.52 13.57 5.31
CA ARG A 88 9.27 12.12 5.31
C ARG A 88 8.26 11.75 4.22
N LEU A 89 8.75 11.29 3.07
CA LEU A 89 7.99 10.40 2.20
C LEU A 89 8.60 9.02 2.39
N GLN A 90 7.86 8.14 3.05
CA GLN A 90 8.47 6.97 3.67
C GLN A 90 7.69 5.72 3.31
N GLN A 91 8.22 5.03 2.30
CA GLN A 91 7.86 3.68 1.88
C GLN A 91 8.48 2.71 2.87
N GLY A 92 7.65 1.95 3.57
CA GLY A 92 8.14 0.85 4.39
C GLY A 92 7.23 -0.34 4.19
N GLY A 93 7.80 -1.53 4.29
CA GLY A 93 7.09 -2.77 4.02
C GLY A 93 7.01 -3.67 5.23
N PHE A 94 6.08 -4.62 5.17
CA PHE A 94 5.86 -5.56 6.26
C PHE A 94 5.65 -6.98 5.69
N LEU A 95 6.33 -7.97 6.27
CA LEU A 95 6.05 -9.40 6.08
C LEU A 95 5.44 -9.95 7.37
N LEU A 96 4.12 -10.17 7.41
CA LEU A 96 3.47 -10.81 8.56
C LEU A 96 3.52 -12.31 8.49
N GLN A 97 3.24 -12.88 9.66
CA GLN A 97 2.86 -14.26 9.92
C GLN A 97 1.88 -14.86 8.89
N PHE A 98 1.16 -14.04 8.13
CA PHE A 98 0.27 -14.45 7.05
C PHE A 98 0.99 -14.83 5.72
N HIS A 99 2.27 -14.51 5.53
CA HIS A 99 3.03 -14.77 4.29
C HIS A 99 2.53 -14.03 3.02
N GLN A 100 1.80 -12.91 3.14
CA GLN A 100 1.49 -12.00 2.02
C GLN A 100 2.37 -10.74 2.06
N VAL A 101 2.63 -10.18 0.87
CA VAL A 101 3.33 -8.90 0.69
C VAL A 101 2.44 -7.75 1.18
N ARG A 102 3.03 -6.78 1.89
CA ARG A 102 2.42 -5.47 2.16
C ARG A 102 3.43 -4.35 1.90
N PRO A 103 3.01 -3.22 1.30
CA PRO A 103 1.67 -2.87 0.82
C PRO A 103 1.24 -3.67 -0.42
N ASP A 104 -0.02 -3.59 -0.82
CA ASP A 104 -0.55 -4.36 -1.95
C ASP A 104 -0.32 -3.66 -3.29
N LEU A 105 -0.51 -2.34 -3.31
CA LEU A 105 -0.33 -1.50 -4.47
C LEU A 105 0.10 -0.09 -4.06
N THR A 106 0.50 0.69 -5.04
CA THR A 106 0.91 2.07 -4.87
C THR A 106 0.03 2.99 -5.70
N ALA A 107 -0.31 4.15 -5.13
CA ALA A 107 -1.10 5.18 -5.80
C ALA A 107 -0.49 6.57 -5.59
N PRO A 108 -0.89 7.59 -6.37
CA PRO A 108 -0.55 8.98 -6.11
C PRO A 108 -0.95 9.41 -4.69
N GLY A 109 0.01 9.77 -3.86
CA GLY A 109 -0.24 10.19 -2.47
C GLY A 109 0.53 11.42 -2.03
N VAL A 110 1.37 11.98 -2.91
CA VAL A 110 2.24 13.11 -2.60
C VAL A 110 1.70 14.37 -3.27
N HIS A 111 1.48 15.41 -2.47
CA HIS A 111 1.09 16.73 -2.98
C HIS A 111 -0.22 16.71 -3.80
N ILE A 112 -1.18 15.86 -3.42
CA ILE A 112 -2.49 15.76 -4.05
C ILE A 112 -3.39 16.90 -3.55
N LEU A 113 -4.05 17.61 -4.48
CA LEU A 113 -5.14 18.52 -4.14
C LEU A 113 -6.44 17.74 -4.13
N ALA A 114 -7.16 17.76 -3.01
CA ALA A 114 -8.47 17.15 -2.88
C ALA A 114 -9.38 18.06 -2.07
N ALA A 115 -10.69 17.95 -2.29
CA ALA A 115 -11.66 18.50 -1.36
C ALA A 115 -11.57 17.72 -0.03
N TYR A 116 -11.40 18.42 1.08
CA TYR A 116 -11.34 17.80 2.41
C TYR A 116 -12.72 17.88 3.06
N SER A 117 -13.42 16.75 3.13
CA SER A 117 -14.66 16.62 3.91
C SER A 117 -14.35 15.85 5.20
N PRO A 118 -14.72 16.37 6.40
CA PRO A 118 -14.54 15.64 7.65
C PRO A 118 -15.48 14.42 7.79
N VAL A 119 -16.33 14.14 6.79
CA VAL A 119 -17.45 13.19 6.88
C VAL A 119 -17.31 11.99 5.92
N ALA A 120 -16.40 12.03 4.93
CA ALA A 120 -16.24 10.95 3.96
C ALA A 120 -14.77 10.72 3.59
N SER A 121 -14.38 9.44 3.54
CA SER A 121 -13.05 9.03 3.11
C SER A 121 -12.89 9.27 1.59
N PRO A 122 -11.73 9.72 1.09
CA PRO A 122 -11.47 9.97 -0.34
C PRO A 122 -11.44 8.69 -1.18
N SER A 123 -11.61 7.52 -0.56
CA SER A 123 -11.90 6.25 -1.22
C SER A 123 -13.29 6.33 -1.86
N GLY A 124 -13.40 7.05 -2.98
CA GLY A 124 -14.55 6.93 -3.88
C GLY A 124 -14.80 5.45 -4.14
N GLU A 125 -16.07 5.05 -4.12
CA GLU A 125 -16.49 3.68 -4.42
C GLU A 125 -15.72 3.18 -5.64
N ALA A 126 -15.04 2.04 -5.48
CA ALA A 126 -14.11 1.51 -6.49
C ALA A 126 -14.77 1.59 -7.87
N ALA A 127 -14.18 2.37 -8.77
CA ALA A 127 -14.72 2.58 -10.13
C ALA A 127 -15.02 1.23 -10.82
N ASP A 128 -14.23 0.20 -10.50
CA ASP A 128 -14.39 -1.16 -10.99
C ASP A 128 -15.74 -1.80 -10.62
N LYS A 129 -16.32 -1.48 -9.46
CA LYS A 129 -17.65 -1.99 -9.09
C LYS A 129 -18.78 -1.34 -9.91
N SER A 130 -18.51 -0.20 -10.55
CA SER A 130 -19.45 0.42 -11.49
C SER A 130 -19.49 -0.33 -12.83
N PHE A 131 -18.35 -0.86 -13.27
CA PHE A 131 -18.26 -1.68 -14.49
C PHE A 131 -18.64 -3.14 -14.24
N HIS A 132 -18.37 -3.63 -13.02
CA HIS A 132 -18.63 -5.00 -12.62
C HIS A 132 -19.28 -5.09 -11.22
N PRO A 133 -20.61 -4.90 -11.13
CA PRO A 133 -21.32 -4.84 -9.86
C PRO A 133 -21.34 -6.17 -9.08
N ASP A 134 -21.16 -7.27 -9.80
CA ASP A 134 -21.17 -8.65 -9.32
C ASP A 134 -19.83 -9.10 -8.72
N TRP A 135 -18.74 -8.37 -8.98
CA TRP A 135 -17.42 -8.75 -8.50
C TRP A 135 -17.34 -8.75 -6.98
N SER A 136 -16.76 -9.83 -6.45
CA SER A 136 -16.41 -9.91 -5.05
C SER A 136 -15.25 -8.94 -4.74
N PRO A 137 -15.09 -8.49 -3.48
CA PRO A 137 -14.04 -7.52 -3.20
C PRO A 137 -12.61 -8.08 -3.37
N SER A 138 -12.42 -9.41 -3.26
CA SER A 138 -11.14 -10.06 -3.58
C SER A 138 -10.85 -10.05 -5.08
N VAL A 139 -11.88 -10.19 -5.92
CA VAL A 139 -11.76 -10.06 -7.38
C VAL A 139 -11.35 -8.64 -7.78
N ILE A 140 -11.99 -7.61 -7.23
CA ILE A 140 -11.60 -6.20 -7.46
C ILE A 140 -10.16 -5.98 -7.01
N GLN A 141 -9.80 -6.45 -5.81
CA GLN A 141 -8.44 -6.35 -5.30
C GLN A 141 -7.44 -7.06 -6.23
N SER A 142 -7.77 -8.26 -6.71
CA SER A 142 -6.93 -9.00 -7.64
C SER A 142 -6.74 -8.22 -8.94
N ALA A 143 -7.81 -7.72 -9.55
CA ALA A 143 -7.77 -6.97 -10.79
C ALA A 143 -6.84 -5.75 -10.69
N LEU A 144 -6.95 -4.99 -9.59
CA LEU A 144 -6.08 -3.85 -9.32
C LEU A 144 -4.61 -4.25 -9.14
N MET A 145 -4.34 -5.39 -8.49
CA MET A 145 -2.98 -5.84 -8.20
C MET A 145 -2.29 -6.49 -9.41
N THR A 146 -3.00 -7.27 -10.22
CA THR A 146 -2.41 -8.00 -11.36
C THR A 146 -2.21 -7.11 -12.58
N THR A 147 -2.93 -6.00 -12.68
CA THR A 147 -2.84 -5.05 -13.80
C THR A 147 -1.97 -3.83 -13.51
N ALA A 148 -1.51 -3.67 -12.25
CA ALA A 148 -0.64 -2.59 -11.82
C ALA A 148 0.67 -2.51 -12.64
N TRP A 149 1.16 -1.30 -12.85
CA TRP A 149 2.45 -1.07 -13.50
C TRP A 149 3.61 -1.35 -12.54
N PRO A 150 4.52 -2.27 -12.90
CA PRO A 150 5.66 -2.57 -12.06
C PRO A 150 6.56 -1.34 -11.94
N LEU A 151 6.90 -0.99 -10.70
CA LEU A 151 7.81 0.11 -10.40
C LEU A 151 9.27 -0.33 -10.47
N ASN A 152 10.14 0.62 -10.78
CA ASN A 152 11.57 0.33 -10.95
C ASN A 152 12.23 0.04 -9.58
N PRO A 153 12.87 -1.13 -9.40
CA PRO A 153 13.55 -1.48 -8.15
C PRO A 153 14.81 -0.64 -7.92
N THR A 154 15.40 -0.03 -8.95
CA THR A 154 16.56 0.87 -8.79
C THR A 154 16.20 2.15 -8.05
N THR A 155 14.97 2.66 -8.23
CA THR A 155 14.50 3.85 -7.50
C THR A 155 13.89 3.53 -6.14
N ASN A 156 13.55 2.25 -5.90
CA ASN A 156 12.92 1.78 -4.67
C ASN A 156 13.62 0.47 -4.24
N PRO A 157 14.75 0.56 -3.51
CA PRO A 157 15.58 -0.60 -3.19
C PRO A 157 14.87 -1.65 -2.31
N ASP A 158 13.81 -1.25 -1.61
CA ASP A 158 12.96 -2.15 -0.82
C ASP A 158 11.99 -2.98 -1.69
N GLY A 159 11.94 -2.73 -3.00
CA GLY A 159 11.21 -3.52 -3.97
C GLY A 159 9.71 -3.65 -3.65
N VAL A 160 9.17 -4.86 -3.76
CA VAL A 160 7.75 -5.16 -3.49
C VAL A 160 7.31 -4.80 -2.07
N LEU A 161 8.25 -4.67 -1.12
CA LEU A 161 7.95 -4.23 0.23
C LEU A 161 7.73 -2.70 0.31
N ALA A 162 8.22 -1.92 -0.64
CA ALA A 162 7.90 -0.50 -0.73
C ALA A 162 6.58 -0.23 -1.47
N TYR A 163 6.33 -0.97 -2.55
CA TYR A 163 5.29 -0.60 -3.52
C TYR A 163 4.26 -1.68 -3.89
N GLY A 164 4.38 -2.88 -3.32
CA GLY A 164 3.50 -4.01 -3.64
C GLY A 164 3.63 -4.45 -5.09
N SER A 165 2.50 -4.64 -5.76
CA SER A 165 2.45 -5.00 -7.18
C SER A 165 2.88 -3.85 -8.11
N GLY A 166 2.84 -2.60 -7.64
CA GLY A 166 3.23 -1.44 -8.42
C GLY A 166 2.21 -0.30 -8.42
N HIS A 167 2.33 0.60 -9.39
CA HIS A 167 1.43 1.74 -9.54
C HIS A 167 0.10 1.32 -10.15
N VAL A 168 -1.02 1.74 -9.56
CA VAL A 168 -2.35 1.37 -10.04
C VAL A 168 -2.62 1.80 -11.50
N ASP A 169 -3.23 0.92 -12.30
CA ASP A 169 -3.72 1.20 -13.66
C ASP A 169 -5.23 0.91 -13.73
N PRO A 170 -6.09 1.92 -13.49
CA PRO A 170 -7.53 1.73 -13.47
C PRO A 170 -8.12 1.28 -14.81
N ILE A 171 -7.48 1.63 -15.93
CA ILE A 171 -8.01 1.30 -17.27
C ILE A 171 -7.81 -0.19 -17.55
N LYS A 172 -6.66 -0.75 -17.16
CA LYS A 172 -6.44 -2.19 -17.31
C LYS A 172 -7.20 -3.00 -16.26
N ALA A 173 -7.43 -2.45 -15.08
CA ALA A 173 -8.17 -3.14 -14.02
C ALA A 173 -9.64 -3.47 -14.39
N THR A 174 -10.22 -2.77 -15.37
CA THR A 174 -11.58 -3.11 -15.86
C THR A 174 -11.64 -4.42 -16.63
N ASP A 175 -10.54 -4.89 -17.20
CA ASP A 175 -10.44 -6.18 -17.90
C ASP A 175 -9.10 -6.86 -17.60
N PRO A 176 -8.98 -7.50 -16.42
CA PRO A 176 -7.73 -8.12 -15.97
C PRO A 176 -7.45 -9.46 -16.63
N GLY A 177 -8.42 -10.03 -17.38
CA GLY A 177 -8.41 -11.39 -17.93
C GLY A 177 -8.52 -12.50 -16.87
N LEU A 178 -7.60 -12.53 -15.90
CA LEU A 178 -7.57 -13.50 -14.82
C LEU A 178 -7.61 -12.82 -13.45
N VAL A 179 -8.39 -13.40 -12.53
CA VAL A 179 -8.51 -12.90 -11.16
C VAL A 179 -8.38 -14.01 -10.13
N TYR A 180 -7.81 -13.66 -8.98
CA TYR A 180 -7.68 -14.48 -7.79
C TYR A 180 -8.90 -14.23 -6.89
N GLU A 181 -9.81 -15.19 -6.84
CA GLU A 181 -11.00 -15.07 -5.98
C GLU A 181 -10.81 -15.79 -4.65
N ALA A 182 -10.91 -15.04 -3.56
CA ALA A 182 -10.98 -15.56 -2.20
C ALA A 182 -12.35 -15.27 -1.59
N LEU A 183 -12.97 -16.31 -1.04
CA LEU A 183 -14.27 -16.23 -0.37
C LEU A 183 -14.08 -16.10 1.15
N LYS A 184 -15.19 -15.80 1.84
CA LYS A 184 -15.22 -15.68 3.30
C LYS A 184 -14.63 -16.91 4.01
N ASP A 185 -14.97 -18.10 3.54
CA ASP A 185 -14.52 -19.36 4.13
C ASP A 185 -13.01 -19.58 3.98
N ASP A 186 -12.39 -19.01 2.93
CA ASP A 186 -10.93 -19.05 2.74
C ASP A 186 -10.23 -18.20 3.80
N TYR A 187 -10.76 -17.01 4.13
CA TYR A 187 -10.25 -16.18 5.22
C TYR A 187 -10.48 -16.82 6.60
N ILE A 188 -11.61 -17.50 6.82
CA ILE A 188 -11.86 -18.25 8.06
C ILE A 188 -10.83 -19.38 8.19
N THR A 189 -10.64 -20.16 7.12
CA THR A 189 -9.67 -21.26 7.08
C THR A 189 -8.26 -20.76 7.36
N MET A 190 -7.86 -19.63 6.76
CA MET A 190 -6.59 -18.95 7.02
C MET A 190 -6.46 -18.53 8.50
N LEU A 191 -7.47 -17.88 9.08
CA LEU A 191 -7.42 -17.46 10.49
C LEU A 191 -7.32 -18.67 11.42
N CYS A 192 -8.08 -19.73 11.16
CA CYS A 192 -8.04 -20.98 11.92
C CYS A 192 -6.66 -21.66 11.85
N SER A 193 -6.04 -21.70 10.67
CA SER A 193 -4.70 -22.27 10.49
C SER A 193 -3.58 -21.48 11.17
N MET A 194 -3.82 -20.21 11.49
CA MET A 194 -2.92 -19.41 12.34
C MET A 194 -3.11 -19.62 13.84
N GLY A 195 -4.06 -20.46 14.24
CA GLY A 195 -4.36 -20.72 15.65
C GLY A 195 -5.32 -19.70 16.28
N TYR A 196 -6.08 -18.94 15.48
CA TYR A 196 -7.15 -18.12 16.05
C TYR A 196 -8.26 -19.04 16.57
N GLY A 197 -8.46 -19.05 17.89
CA GLY A 197 -9.57 -19.75 18.51
C GLY A 197 -10.94 -19.14 18.17
N GLU A 198 -12.00 -19.92 18.34
CA GLU A 198 -13.37 -19.54 17.94
C GLU A 198 -13.83 -18.19 18.52
N HIS A 199 -13.48 -17.87 19.76
CA HIS A 199 -13.87 -16.60 20.38
C HIS A 199 -13.32 -15.39 19.60
N LYS A 200 -12.03 -15.41 19.23
CA LYS A 200 -11.42 -14.33 18.43
C LYS A 200 -11.95 -14.32 17.00
N LEU A 201 -12.17 -15.51 16.43
CA LEU A 201 -12.75 -15.65 15.10
C LEU A 201 -14.12 -14.96 15.02
N ARG A 202 -15.03 -15.26 15.96
CA ARG A 202 -16.38 -14.68 16.02
C ARG A 202 -16.36 -13.17 16.24
N LEU A 203 -15.38 -12.65 16.98
CA LEU A 203 -15.19 -11.20 17.11
C LEU A 203 -14.81 -10.52 15.78
N ILE A 204 -14.01 -11.20 14.95
CA ILE A 204 -13.56 -10.69 13.64
C ILE A 204 -14.66 -10.88 12.59
N SER A 205 -15.23 -12.07 12.48
CA SER A 205 -16.26 -12.40 11.48
C SER A 205 -17.62 -11.77 11.79
N ARG A 206 -17.86 -11.43 13.07
CA ARG A 206 -19.14 -10.94 13.60
C ARG A 206 -20.32 -11.87 13.30
N ASP A 207 -20.04 -13.16 13.24
CA ASP A 207 -21.01 -14.22 13.06
C ASP A 207 -20.61 -15.45 13.88
N ASN A 208 -21.36 -16.54 13.75
CA ASN A 208 -21.10 -17.78 14.47
C ASN A 208 -20.17 -18.75 13.71
N SER A 209 -19.20 -18.23 12.95
CA SER A 209 -18.24 -19.06 12.23
C SER A 209 -17.40 -19.92 13.19
N THR A 210 -17.14 -21.14 12.77
CA THR A 210 -16.35 -22.14 13.52
C THR A 210 -15.20 -22.65 12.68
N CYS A 211 -14.10 -23.04 13.33
CA CYS A 211 -12.97 -23.62 12.61
C CYS A 211 -13.27 -25.07 12.17
N PRO A 212 -12.99 -25.44 10.91
CA PRO A 212 -13.09 -26.83 10.48
C PRO A 212 -12.16 -27.72 11.33
N LYS A 213 -12.68 -28.85 11.84
CA LYS A 213 -11.95 -29.74 12.76
C LYS A 213 -10.63 -30.31 12.21
N ASN A 214 -10.44 -30.26 10.89
CA ASN A 214 -9.26 -30.76 10.17
C ASN A 214 -8.63 -29.69 9.25
N SER A 215 -8.71 -28.39 9.59
CA SER A 215 -8.11 -27.33 8.77
C SER A 215 -6.57 -27.43 8.73
N LYS A 216 -6.04 -28.25 7.83
CA LYS A 216 -4.62 -28.32 7.46
C LYS A 216 -4.36 -27.35 6.31
N GLY A 217 -4.44 -26.06 6.60
CA GLY A 217 -4.02 -25.01 5.68
C GLY A 217 -2.84 -24.24 6.26
N PHE A 218 -2.11 -23.54 5.40
CA PHE A 218 -1.17 -22.51 5.81
C PHE A 218 -1.67 -21.15 5.35
N PRO A 219 -1.30 -20.05 6.03
CA PRO A 219 -1.68 -18.72 5.58
C PRO A 219 -1.24 -18.37 4.16
N LYS A 220 -0.13 -18.98 3.70
CA LYS A 220 0.38 -18.87 2.31
C LYS A 220 -0.54 -19.52 1.26
N ASP A 221 -1.46 -20.39 1.66
CA ASP A 221 -2.37 -21.10 0.75
C ASP A 221 -3.62 -20.26 0.43
N LEU A 222 -3.77 -19.08 1.05
CA LEU A 222 -4.81 -18.13 0.67
C LEU A 222 -4.63 -17.74 -0.80
N ASN A 223 -5.72 -17.79 -1.55
CA ASN A 223 -5.78 -17.40 -2.96
C ASN A 223 -5.56 -15.87 -3.12
N TYR A 224 -4.30 -15.44 -3.04
CA TYR A 224 -3.90 -14.04 -3.00
C TYR A 224 -2.95 -13.73 -4.16
N PRO A 225 -3.06 -12.55 -4.81
CA PRO A 225 -2.27 -12.19 -5.99
C PRO A 225 -0.81 -11.78 -5.67
N SER A 226 -0.24 -12.35 -4.62
CA SER A 226 1.18 -12.19 -4.25
C SER A 226 1.66 -13.41 -3.47
N MET A 227 2.92 -13.78 -3.64
CA MET A 227 3.54 -14.86 -2.88
C MET A 227 4.78 -14.36 -2.14
N THR A 228 4.99 -14.81 -0.91
CA THR A 228 6.23 -14.59 -0.18
C THR A 228 6.73 -15.87 0.46
N VAL A 229 8.05 -16.03 0.47
CA VAL A 229 8.72 -17.13 1.16
C VAL A 229 9.85 -16.53 1.96
N LYS A 230 9.87 -16.85 3.26
CA LYS A 230 11.01 -16.51 4.11
C LYS A 230 12.12 -17.52 3.84
N VAL A 231 13.27 -17.03 3.40
CA VAL A 231 14.48 -17.84 3.19
C VAL A 231 15.51 -17.53 4.27
N VAL A 232 16.32 -18.52 4.63
CA VAL A 232 17.46 -18.33 5.54
C VAL A 232 18.63 -17.79 4.73
N PRO A 233 19.25 -16.65 5.14
CA PRO A 233 20.41 -16.12 4.44
C PRO A 233 21.53 -17.16 4.37
N LYS A 234 22.18 -17.27 3.21
CA LYS A 234 23.30 -18.19 2.91
C LYS A 234 22.93 -19.67 2.76
N GLU A 235 21.65 -20.04 2.87
CA GLU A 235 21.19 -21.38 2.49
C GLU A 235 20.79 -21.40 1.00
N PRO A 236 21.26 -22.39 0.21
CA PRO A 236 20.84 -22.51 -1.18
C PRO A 236 19.38 -22.94 -1.26
N PHE A 237 18.60 -22.25 -2.10
CA PHE A 237 17.22 -22.60 -2.39
C PHE A 237 17.00 -22.73 -3.90
N LYS A 238 16.00 -23.52 -4.30
CA LYS A 238 15.58 -23.66 -5.69
C LYS A 238 14.26 -22.93 -5.88
N VAL A 239 14.19 -22.07 -6.90
CA VAL A 239 12.94 -21.49 -7.36
C VAL A 239 12.40 -22.38 -8.46
N LEU A 240 11.35 -23.14 -8.17
CA LEU A 240 10.60 -23.88 -9.17
C LEU A 240 9.48 -22.97 -9.65
N GLN A 241 9.66 -22.38 -10.83
CA GLN A 241 8.61 -21.60 -11.47
C GLN A 241 7.71 -22.56 -12.22
N GLU A 242 6.73 -23.13 -11.53
CA GLU A 242 5.63 -23.80 -12.20
C GLU A 242 4.80 -22.71 -12.89
N ARG A 243 4.75 -22.73 -14.23
CA ARG A 243 3.71 -22.00 -14.97
C ARG A 243 2.38 -22.40 -14.35
N LEU A 244 1.69 -21.42 -13.76
CA LEU A 244 0.36 -21.49 -13.15
C LEU A 244 -0.33 -22.84 -13.40
N GLN A 245 -0.03 -23.84 -12.58
CA GLN A 245 -0.83 -25.05 -12.57
C GLN A 245 -2.07 -24.71 -11.76
N ILE A 246 -3.25 -25.00 -12.30
CA ILE A 246 -4.55 -24.87 -11.63
C ILE A 246 -4.62 -25.94 -10.52
N LEU A 247 -3.73 -25.84 -9.53
CA LEU A 247 -3.70 -26.70 -8.36
C LEU A 247 -4.24 -25.88 -7.20
N GLY A 248 -5.58 -25.91 -7.05
CA GLY A 248 -6.28 -25.37 -5.88
C GLY A 248 -6.58 -23.86 -5.89
N VAL A 249 -6.06 -23.10 -6.84
CA VAL A 249 -6.34 -21.67 -7.01
C VAL A 249 -7.67 -21.53 -7.77
N LYS A 250 -8.70 -20.95 -7.13
CA LYS A 250 -9.92 -20.54 -7.84
C LYS A 250 -9.60 -19.33 -8.70
N ILE A 251 -9.30 -19.60 -9.96
CA ILE A 251 -9.10 -18.59 -10.99
C ILE A 251 -10.40 -18.51 -11.77
N VAL A 252 -11.00 -17.32 -11.79
CA VAL A 252 -12.19 -17.06 -12.59
C VAL A 252 -11.71 -16.42 -13.90
N PHE A 253 -12.11 -17.01 -15.02
CA PHE A 253 -12.00 -16.38 -16.34
C PHE A 253 -13.20 -15.47 -16.52
N MET A 254 -12.95 -14.25 -17.00
CA MET A 254 -13.98 -13.25 -17.29
C MET A 254 -14.29 -13.18 -18.77
#